data_AF-N9F014-F1
#
_entry.id   AF-N9F014-F1
#
_cell.length_a   1.000
_cell.length_b   1.000
_cell.length_c   1.000
_cell.angle_alpha   90.00
_cell.angle_beta   90.00
_cell.angle_gamma   90.00
#
_symmetry.space_group_name_H-M   'P 1'
#
loop_
_entity.id
_entity.type
_entity.pdbx_description
1 polymer ?
#
loop_
_entity_poly.entity_id
_entity_poly.type
_entity_poly.pdbx_seq_one_letter_code
_entity_poly.pdbx_strand_id
1 'polypeptide(L)'
;MSENNDFFEETEQVDSDESFYERADEFIALANQFADADHQVSHLSANPGSVSASFMYANARYSVWHAACSYQNAPDFKADRQVILDYYTEQFKLMLEDHLDEYQENFESYFPQSDTDEVKRFV
;
A
#
# COMPACT_ATOMS: atom_id res chain seq x y z
N MET A 1 -17.46 17.92 18.55
CA MET A 1 -16.94 16.91 17.62
C MET A 1 -16.72 17.68 16.33
N SER A 2 -15.49 17.76 15.82
CA SER A 2 -15.18 18.61 14.67
C SER A 2 -15.85 18.05 13.41
N GLU A 3 -16.27 18.93 12.53
CA GLU A 3 -16.87 18.62 11.21
C GLU A 3 -15.89 17.83 10.30
N ASN A 4 -14.64 17.64 10.71
CA ASN A 4 -13.61 16.92 9.96
C ASN A 4 -13.73 15.39 10.07
N ASN A 5 -14.52 14.89 11.03
CA ASN A 5 -14.69 13.44 11.21
C ASN A 5 -15.52 12.81 10.08
N ASP A 6 -16.38 13.59 9.42
CA ASP A 6 -17.21 13.13 8.29
C ASP A 6 -16.38 12.84 7.03
N PHE A 7 -15.17 13.41 6.89
CA PHE A 7 -14.31 13.20 5.72
C PHE A 7 -13.76 11.76 5.62
N PHE A 8 -13.44 11.15 6.76
CA PHE A 8 -12.93 9.77 6.80
C PHE A 8 -14.05 8.73 6.64
N GLU A 9 -15.31 9.13 6.80
CA GLU A 9 -16.49 8.32 6.44
C GLU A 9 -16.85 8.46 4.95
N GLU A 10 -16.65 9.63 4.34
CA GLU A 10 -16.95 9.88 2.92
C GLU A 10 -16.00 9.16 1.95
N THR A 11 -14.78 8.81 2.38
CA THR A 11 -13.83 8.04 1.57
C THR A 11 -14.26 6.58 1.32
N GLU A 12 -15.34 6.11 1.94
CA GLU A 12 -15.97 4.80 1.65
C GLU A 12 -16.82 4.82 0.36
N GLN A 13 -17.03 5.95 -0.32
CA GLN A 13 -17.59 5.93 -1.67
C GLN A 13 -16.55 5.47 -2.70
N VAL A 14 -16.44 4.16 -2.81
CA VAL A 14 -15.57 3.44 -3.74
C VAL A 14 -15.94 3.80 -5.19
N ASP A 15 -15.04 4.52 -5.85
CA ASP A 15 -14.89 4.53 -7.31
C ASP A 15 -14.90 3.08 -7.78
N SER A 16 -15.72 2.72 -8.78
CA SER A 16 -16.04 1.31 -9.10
C SER A 16 -14.83 0.39 -8.93
N ASP A 17 -14.97 -0.69 -8.16
CA ASP A 17 -13.89 -1.57 -7.69
C ASP A 17 -12.79 -1.82 -8.75
N GLU A 18 -13.17 -1.98 -10.03
CA GLU A 18 -12.28 -2.13 -11.18
C GLU A 18 -11.23 -1.02 -11.31
N SER A 19 -11.64 0.26 -11.24
CA SER A 19 -10.76 1.42 -11.37
C SER A 19 -9.78 1.57 -10.19
N PHE A 20 -10.16 1.08 -9.00
CA PHE A 20 -9.30 1.05 -7.85
C PHE A 20 -8.17 0.04 -8.05
N TYR A 21 -8.50 -1.17 -8.47
CA TYR A 21 -7.51 -2.22 -8.72
C TYR A 21 -6.57 -1.84 -9.87
N GLU A 22 -7.08 -1.29 -10.97
CA GLU A 22 -6.25 -0.81 -12.09
C GLU A 22 -5.17 0.18 -11.63
N ARG A 23 -5.51 1.14 -10.76
CA ARG A 23 -4.54 2.10 -10.22
C ARG A 23 -3.54 1.44 -9.27
N ALA A 24 -3.98 0.49 -8.45
CA ALA A 24 -3.10 -0.27 -7.57
C ALA A 24 -2.06 -1.05 -8.39
N ASP A 25 -2.51 -1.72 -9.45
CA ASP A 25 -1.67 -2.49 -10.37
C ASP A 25 -0.65 -1.59 -11.09
N GLU A 26 -1.03 -0.38 -11.49
CA GLU A 26 -0.08 0.58 -12.07
C GLU A 26 1.05 0.95 -11.09
N PHE A 27 0.75 1.10 -9.79
CA PHE A 27 1.78 1.34 -8.78
C PHE A 27 2.70 0.13 -8.59
N ILE A 28 2.14 -1.08 -8.57
CA ILE A 28 2.90 -2.35 -8.46
C ILE A 28 3.81 -2.53 -9.68
N ALA A 29 3.28 -2.31 -10.88
CA ALA A 29 4.04 -2.38 -12.12
C ALA A 29 5.26 -1.45 -12.11
N LEU A 30 5.10 -0.22 -11.59
CA LEU A 30 6.21 0.71 -11.44
C LEU A 30 7.23 0.23 -10.39
N ALA A 31 6.77 -0.31 -9.25
CA ALA A 31 7.67 -0.87 -8.24
C ALA A 31 8.49 -2.05 -8.80
N ASN A 32 7.85 -2.91 -9.59
CA ASN A 32 8.50 -4.03 -10.28
C ASN A 32 9.59 -3.54 -11.26
N GLN A 33 9.33 -2.46 -12.01
CA GLN A 33 10.34 -1.84 -12.87
C GLN A 33 11.57 -1.36 -12.08
N PHE A 34 11.37 -0.76 -10.90
CA PHE A 34 12.48 -0.35 -10.03
C PHE A 34 13.28 -1.54 -9.49
N ALA A 35 12.60 -2.64 -9.15
CA ALA A 35 13.24 -3.86 -8.65
C ALA A 35 14.09 -4.54 -9.74
N ASP A 36 13.58 -4.62 -10.98
CA ASP A 36 14.30 -5.20 -12.12
C ASP A 36 15.50 -4.33 -12.54
N ALA A 37 15.36 -2.99 -12.53
CA ALA A 37 16.43 -2.07 -12.90
C ALA A 37 17.66 -2.17 -11.98
N ASP A 38 17.46 -2.45 -10.70
CA ASP A 38 18.55 -2.57 -9.72
C ASP A 38 19.04 -4.01 -9.52
N HIS A 39 18.64 -4.96 -10.40
CA HIS A 39 18.95 -6.39 -10.28
C HIS A 39 18.60 -6.97 -8.89
N GLN A 40 17.63 -6.36 -8.19
CA GLN A 40 17.17 -6.76 -6.86
C GLN A 40 16.20 -7.94 -6.90
N VAL A 41 16.20 -8.74 -7.96
CA VAL A 41 15.30 -9.90 -8.06
C VAL A 41 16.09 -11.11 -8.54
N SER A 42 17.01 -11.57 -7.69
CA SER A 42 17.53 -12.95 -7.68
C SER A 42 16.91 -13.68 -6.48
N HIS A 43 16.40 -14.88 -6.71
CA HIS A 43 15.66 -15.74 -5.76
C HIS A 43 16.41 -16.07 -4.46
N LEU A 44 17.70 -15.74 -4.34
CA LEU A 44 18.52 -16.03 -3.16
C LEU A 44 19.36 -14.84 -2.69
N SER A 45 19.31 -13.69 -3.36
CA SER A 45 20.10 -12.53 -2.98
C SER A 45 19.48 -11.27 -3.55
N ALA A 46 18.66 -10.61 -2.76
CA ALA A 46 18.22 -9.27 -3.10
C ALA A 46 17.99 -8.46 -1.85
N ASN A 47 18.09 -7.16 -2.01
CA ASN A 47 17.74 -6.15 -1.02
C ASN A 47 16.35 -5.57 -1.35
N PRO A 48 15.27 -6.37 -1.51
CA PRO A 48 13.94 -5.88 -1.89
C PRO A 48 13.37 -4.88 -0.87
N GLY A 49 14.02 -4.78 0.30
CA GLY A 49 13.74 -3.77 1.30
C GLY A 49 13.86 -2.34 0.79
N SER A 50 14.71 -2.04 -0.20
CA SER A 50 14.87 -0.63 -0.64
C SER A 50 13.68 -0.13 -1.48
N VAL A 51 13.23 -0.90 -2.48
CA VAL A 51 12.03 -0.56 -3.27
C VAL A 51 10.79 -0.58 -2.39
N SER A 52 10.67 -1.60 -1.52
CA SER A 52 9.56 -1.69 -0.55
C SER A 52 9.53 -0.49 0.40
N ALA A 53 10.67 -0.10 0.97
CA ALA A 53 10.76 1.08 1.83
C ALA A 53 10.43 2.38 1.08
N SER A 54 10.90 2.51 -0.16
CA SER A 54 10.55 3.64 -1.03
C SER A 54 9.06 3.71 -1.33
N PHE A 55 8.41 2.56 -1.57
CA PHE A 55 6.99 2.49 -1.84
C PHE A 55 6.15 2.85 -0.61
N MET A 56 6.51 2.32 0.56
CA MET A 56 5.90 2.68 1.84
C MET A 56 6.05 4.18 2.14
N TYR A 57 7.23 4.75 1.88
CA TYR A 57 7.48 6.18 2.06
C TYR A 57 6.66 7.04 1.08
N ALA A 58 6.51 6.60 -0.17
CA ALA A 58 5.67 7.28 -1.15
C ALA A 58 4.19 7.28 -0.72
N ASN A 59 3.67 6.14 -0.28
CA ASN A 59 2.32 6.01 0.27
C ASN A 59 2.10 7.01 1.42
N ALA A 60 2.98 7.00 2.43
CA ALA A 60 2.87 7.91 3.58
C ALA A 60 2.83 9.40 3.18
N ARG A 61 3.65 9.83 2.19
CA ARG A 61 3.64 11.22 1.70
C ARG A 61 2.33 11.57 1.00
N TYR A 62 1.82 10.65 0.18
CA TYR A 62 0.56 10.84 -0.51
C TYR A 62 -0.61 10.91 0.48
N SER A 63 -0.68 9.98 1.44
CA SER A 63 -1.68 9.96 2.50
C SER A 63 -1.72 11.26 3.29
N VAL A 64 -0.56 11.78 3.72
CA VAL A 64 -0.50 13.04 4.48
C VAL A 64 -0.92 14.24 3.62
N TRP A 65 -0.54 14.28 2.34
CA TRP A 65 -1.00 15.32 1.42
C TRP A 65 -2.52 15.27 1.21
N HIS A 66 -3.06 14.08 0.97
CA HIS A 66 -4.49 13.86 0.81
C HIS A 66 -5.27 14.30 2.06
N ALA A 67 -4.81 13.90 3.25
CA ALA A 67 -5.38 14.36 4.51
C ALA A 67 -5.38 15.88 4.63
N ALA A 68 -4.25 16.52 4.31
CA ALA A 68 -4.09 17.96 4.41
C ALA A 68 -5.04 18.74 3.49
N CYS A 69 -5.43 18.17 2.34
CA CYS A 69 -6.40 18.78 1.43
C CYS A 69 -7.80 18.97 2.06
N SER A 70 -8.12 18.25 3.13
CA SER A 70 -9.42 18.33 3.82
C SER A 70 -9.48 19.45 4.87
N TYR A 71 -8.39 20.17 5.11
CA TYR A 71 -8.31 21.20 6.14
C TYR A 71 -8.17 22.60 5.55
N GLN A 72 -8.90 23.56 6.12
CA GLN A 72 -8.85 24.96 5.69
C GLN A 72 -7.68 25.72 6.32
N ASN A 73 -7.17 25.27 7.47
CA ASN A 73 -6.12 25.97 8.20
C ASN A 73 -5.18 25.00 8.95
N ALA A 74 -3.96 25.48 9.20
CA ALA A 74 -2.91 24.69 9.84
C ALA A 74 -3.18 24.32 11.32
N PRO A 75 -3.83 25.17 12.16
CA PRO A 75 -4.22 24.77 13.51
C PRO A 75 -5.08 23.51 13.56
N ASP A 76 -6.13 23.42 12.73
CA ASP A 76 -7.04 22.27 12.74
C ASP A 76 -6.33 20.99 12.27
N PHE A 77 -5.54 21.08 11.19
CA PHE A 77 -4.72 19.96 10.71
C PHE A 77 -3.73 19.45 11.77
N LYS A 78 -3.17 20.35 12.59
CA LYS A 78 -2.26 19.99 13.68
C LYS A 78 -3.01 19.34 14.86
N ALA A 79 -4.23 19.81 15.15
CA ALA A 79 -5.04 19.27 16.24
C ALA A 79 -5.43 17.81 15.96
N ASP A 80 -5.73 17.49 14.70
CA ASP A 80 -6.19 16.16 14.28
C ASP A 80 -5.05 15.19 13.91
N ARG A 81 -3.80 15.50 14.30
CA ARG A 81 -2.61 14.67 13.99
C ARG A 81 -2.81 13.18 14.31
N GLN A 82 -3.33 12.87 15.49
CA GLN A 82 -3.49 11.47 15.92
C GLN A 82 -4.61 10.77 15.14
N VAL A 83 -5.71 11.48 14.85
CA VAL A 83 -6.82 10.96 14.04
C VAL A 83 -6.34 10.57 12.65
N ILE A 84 -5.55 11.44 12.00
CA ILE A 84 -4.97 11.17 10.67
C ILE A 84 -4.06 9.93 10.72
N LEU A 85 -3.20 9.82 11.72
CA LEU A 85 -2.30 8.67 11.86
C LEU A 85 -3.08 7.37 12.04
N ASP A 86 -4.01 7.34 12.99
CA ASP A 86 -4.79 6.15 13.31
C ASP A 86 -5.56 5.66 12.08
N TYR A 87 -6.22 6.57 11.36
CA TYR A 87 -6.93 6.25 10.13
C TYR A 87 -6.04 5.53 9.11
N TYR A 88 -4.95 6.16 8.66
CA TYR A 88 -4.12 5.57 7.61
C TYR A 88 -3.40 4.29 8.06
N THR A 89 -3.00 4.20 9.34
CA THR A 89 -2.38 2.97 9.86
C THR A 89 -3.37 1.82 9.94
N GLU A 90 -4.62 2.09 10.34
CA GLU A 90 -5.65 1.04 10.41
C GLU A 90 -6.06 0.58 9.01
N GLN A 91 -6.28 1.50 8.06
CA GLN A 91 -6.60 1.14 6.68
C GLN A 91 -5.48 0.29 6.05
N PHE A 92 -4.22 0.69 6.23
CA PHE A 92 -3.09 -0.09 5.74
C PHE A 92 -3.00 -1.47 6.40
N LYS A 93 -3.25 -1.53 7.71
CA LYS A 93 -3.25 -2.78 8.46
C LYS A 93 -4.33 -3.75 7.96
N LEU A 94 -5.56 -3.29 7.76
CA LEU A 94 -6.66 -4.13 7.25
C LEU A 94 -6.31 -4.74 5.89
N MET A 95 -5.85 -3.91 4.94
CA MET A 95 -5.42 -4.42 3.63
C MET A 95 -4.25 -5.41 3.74
N LEU A 96 -3.29 -5.16 4.64
CA LEU A 96 -2.15 -6.04 4.86
C LEU A 96 -2.57 -7.37 5.50
N GLU A 97 -3.50 -7.35 6.45
CA GLU A 97 -4.04 -8.54 7.09
C GLU A 97 -4.77 -9.43 6.07
N ASP A 98 -5.61 -8.84 5.21
CA ASP A 98 -6.31 -9.58 4.15
C ASP A 98 -5.33 -10.29 3.20
N HIS A 99 -4.29 -9.60 2.75
CA HIS A 99 -3.27 -10.21 1.87
C HIS A 99 -2.38 -11.21 2.61
N LEU A 100 -2.11 -10.98 3.90
CA LEU A 100 -1.33 -11.91 4.70
C LEU A 100 -2.07 -13.24 4.86
N ASP A 101 -3.36 -13.19 5.17
CA ASP A 101 -4.20 -14.38 5.32
C ASP A 101 -4.29 -15.15 4.00
N GLU A 102 -4.48 -14.45 2.87
CA GLU A 102 -4.49 -15.04 1.53
C GLU A 102 -3.17 -15.76 1.20
N TYR A 103 -2.02 -15.11 1.46
CA TYR A 103 -0.71 -15.72 1.23
C TYR A 103 -0.43 -16.89 2.17
N GLN A 104 -0.95 -16.88 3.40
CA GLN A 104 -0.85 -18.00 4.34
C GLN A 104 -1.64 -19.21 3.83
N GLU A 105 -2.84 -18.99 3.29
CA GLU A 105 -3.69 -20.04 2.74
C GLU A 105 -3.11 -20.65 1.44
N ASN A 106 -2.49 -19.83 0.59
CA ASN A 106 -2.01 -20.24 -0.73
C ASN A 106 -0.49 -20.41 -0.84
N PHE A 107 0.25 -20.39 0.29
CA PHE A 107 1.71 -20.35 0.30
C PHE A 107 2.36 -21.45 -0.56
N GLU A 108 1.96 -22.71 -0.40
CA GLU A 108 2.53 -23.84 -1.15
C GLU A 108 2.22 -23.79 -2.65
N SER A 109 1.11 -23.15 -3.04
CA SER A 109 0.72 -22.94 -4.44
C SER A 109 1.53 -21.83 -5.12
N TYR A 110 1.83 -20.77 -4.38
CA TYR A 110 2.64 -19.64 -4.86
C TYR A 110 4.14 -19.92 -4.83
N PHE A 111 4.58 -20.71 -3.85
CA PHE A 111 5.97 -21.09 -3.64
C PHE A 111 6.11 -22.63 -3.64
N PRO A 112 5.81 -23.30 -4.77
CA PRO A 112 5.96 -24.74 -4.86
C PRO A 112 7.42 -25.14 -4.68
N GLN A 113 7.68 -26.20 -3.92
CA GLN A 113 9.03 -26.73 -3.67
C GLN A 113 9.61 -27.49 -4.89
N SER A 114 9.32 -27.05 -6.11
CA SER A 114 9.88 -27.66 -7.32
C SER A 114 11.22 -27.01 -7.69
N ASP A 115 12.19 -27.86 -8.02
CA ASP A 115 13.56 -27.60 -8.46
C ASP A 115 13.63 -26.87 -9.83
N THR A 116 12.75 -25.90 -10.06
CA THR A 116 12.60 -25.16 -11.31
C THR A 116 12.57 -23.66 -11.02
N ASP A 117 13.51 -22.91 -11.59
CA ASP A 117 13.80 -21.49 -11.39
C ASP A 117 12.64 -20.49 -11.64
N GLU A 118 11.41 -20.94 -11.87
CA GLU A 118 10.24 -20.08 -12.09
C GLU A 118 9.39 -19.93 -10.82
N VAL A 119 9.68 -18.86 -10.07
CA VAL A 119 8.72 -18.29 -9.10
C VAL A 119 7.69 -17.50 -9.90
N LYS A 120 6.38 -17.76 -9.69
CA LYS A 120 5.32 -16.93 -10.27
C LYS A 120 5.47 -15.49 -9.75
N ARG A 121 5.94 -14.59 -10.62
CA ARG A 121 5.83 -13.16 -10.41
C ARG A 121 4.41 -12.77 -10.82
N PHE A 122 3.61 -12.28 -9.87
CA PHE A 122 2.35 -11.64 -10.24
C PHE A 122 2.64 -10.23 -10.75
N VAL A 123 2.02 -9.93 -11.90
CA VAL A 123 1.82 -8.57 -12.42
C VAL A 123 0.68 -7.96 -11.64
#